data_AF-A0A970ULP7-F1
#
_entry.id   AF-A0A970ULP7-F1
#
_cell.length_a   1.000
_cell.length_b   1.000
_cell.length_c   1.000
_cell.angle_alpha   90.00
_cell.angle_beta   90.00
_cell.angle_gamma   90.00
#
_symmetry.space_group_name_H-M   'P 1'
#
loop_
_entity.id
_entity.type
_entity.pdbx_description
1 polymer ?
#
loop_
_entity_poly.entity_id
_entity_poly.type
_entity_poly.pdbx_seq_one_letter_code
_entity_poly.pdbx_strand_id
1 'polypeptide(L)' 'MNLQVSSSPHIRSKATTQSIMRDVIIALLPVTVASGFIFGLRAVLVVLTSVCSCVLFEYLARKVMKRENTV' A
#
# COMPACT_ATOMS: atom_id res chain seq x y z
N MET A 1 -19.49 -22.40 -35.96
CA MET A 1 -19.40 -22.89 -34.56
C MET A 1 -18.81 -21.78 -33.70
N ASN A 2 -19.52 -21.31 -32.68
CA ASN A 2 -19.05 -20.22 -31.82
C ASN A 2 -18.28 -20.83 -30.63
N LEU A 3 -16.95 -20.78 -30.68
CA LEU A 3 -16.07 -21.29 -29.62
C LEU A 3 -16.00 -20.25 -28.50
N GLN A 4 -16.81 -20.41 -27.46
CA GLN A 4 -16.61 -19.67 -26.22
C GLN A 4 -15.36 -20.19 -25.52
N VAL A 5 -14.23 -19.51 -25.76
CA VAL A 5 -13.04 -19.60 -24.93
C VAL A 5 -13.36 -18.85 -23.63
N SER A 6 -14.03 -19.52 -22.70
CA SER A 6 -14.15 -19.03 -21.33
C SER A 6 -12.77 -19.15 -20.69
N SER A 7 -12.19 -18.02 -20.28
CA SER A 7 -10.93 -18.01 -19.52
C SER A 7 -11.03 -18.98 -18.35
N SER A 8 -9.96 -19.76 -18.14
CA SER A 8 -9.74 -20.58 -16.95
C SER A 8 -10.25 -19.83 -15.72
N PRO A 9 -11.00 -20.45 -14.80
CA PRO A 9 -11.66 -19.74 -13.72
C PRO A 9 -10.61 -19.02 -12.89
N HIS A 10 -10.39 -17.75 -13.21
CA HIS A 10 -9.59 -16.85 -12.44
C HIS A 10 -10.35 -16.75 -11.14
N ILE A 11 -9.88 -17.49 -10.12
CA ILE A 11 -10.43 -17.48 -8.77
C ILE A 11 -10.77 -16.02 -8.49
N ARG A 12 -12.07 -15.69 -8.47
CA ARG A 12 -12.54 -14.38 -8.00
C ARG A 12 -12.31 -14.41 -6.51
N SER A 13 -11.05 -14.26 -6.11
CA SER A 13 -10.70 -13.98 -4.75
C SER A 13 -11.44 -12.71 -4.41
N LYS A 14 -12.32 -12.78 -3.40
CA LYS A 14 -12.94 -11.57 -2.84
C LYS A 14 -11.89 -10.64 -2.25
N ALA A 15 -10.66 -11.14 -2.05
CA ALA A 15 -9.52 -10.33 -1.68
C ALA A 15 -9.10 -9.45 -2.86
N THR A 16 -9.40 -8.18 -2.75
CA THR A 16 -8.88 -7.14 -3.65
C THR A 16 -7.48 -6.76 -3.17
N THR A 17 -6.64 -6.22 -4.05
CA THR A 17 -5.33 -5.68 -3.66
C THR A 17 -5.48 -4.65 -2.54
N GLN A 18 -6.54 -3.83 -2.55
CA GLN A 18 -6.84 -2.89 -1.48
C GLN A 18 -7.14 -3.56 -0.13
N SER A 19 -7.90 -4.67 -0.11
CA SER A 19 -8.17 -5.35 1.16
C SER A 19 -6.91 -5.95 1.77
N ILE A 20 -6.03 -6.52 0.94
CA ILE A 20 -4.77 -7.09 1.42
C ILE A 20 -3.85 -5.98 1.96
N MET A 21 -3.71 -4.87 1.22
CA MET A 21 -2.87 -3.74 1.65
C MET A 21 -3.39 -3.10 2.94
N ARG A 22 -4.72 -3.04 3.15
CA ARG A 22 -5.30 -2.56 4.42
C ARG A 22 -4.94 -3.48 5.59
N ASP A 23 -5.00 -4.79 5.40
CA ASP A 23 -4.66 -5.76 6.45
C ASP A 23 -3.20 -5.61 6.89
N VAL A 24 -2.28 -5.43 5.92
CA VAL A 24 -0.86 -5.15 6.20
C VAL A 24 -0.66 -3.84 6.97
N ILE A 25 -1.38 -2.77 6.61
CA ILE A 25 -1.30 -1.49 7.32
C ILE A 25 -1.76 -1.66 8.77
N ILE A 26 -2.85 -2.40 9.01
CA ILE A 26 -3.35 -2.69 10.36
C ILE A 26 -2.31 -3.47 11.16
N ALA A 27 -1.64 -4.45 10.54
CA ALA A 27 -0.56 -5.21 11.18
C ALA A 27 0.69 -4.35 11.49
N LEU A 28 0.97 -3.31 10.70
CA LEU A 28 2.11 -2.41 10.88
C LEU A 28 1.92 -1.34 11.95
N LEU A 29 0.67 -0.99 12.31
CA LEU A 29 0.38 -0.03 13.38
C LEU A 29 1.02 -0.41 14.73
N PRO A 30 0.79 -1.61 15.29
CA PRO A 30 1.42 -2.00 16.55
C PRO A 30 2.94 -2.14 16.44
N VAL A 31 3.45 -2.55 15.27
CA VAL A 31 4.89 -2.64 15.00
C VAL A 31 5.56 -1.26 15.05
N THR A 32 4.93 -0.25 14.48
CA THR A 32 5.45 1.12 14.48
C THR A 32 5.49 1.70 15.89
N VAL A 33 4.46 1.43 16.68
CA VAL A 33 4.39 1.81 18.10
C VAL A 33 5.50 1.11 18.90
N ALA A 34 5.64 -0.20 18.75
CA ALA A 34 6.69 -0.98 19.42
C ALA A 34 8.10 -0.52 19.02
N SER A 35 8.31 -0.20 17.74
CA SER A 35 9.58 0.37 17.25
C SER A 35 9.92 1.68 17.96
N GLY A 36 8.95 2.57 18.14
CA GLY A 36 9.12 3.82 18.90
C GLY A 36 9.47 3.59 20.37
N PHE A 37 8.90 2.57 21.01
CA PHE A 37 9.20 2.23 22.41
C PHE A 37 10.59 1.62 22.61
N ILE A 38 11.04 0.75 21.69
CA ILE A 38 12.32 0.05 21.80
C ILE A 38 13.50 0.93 21.34
N PHE A 39 13.34 1.64 20.22
CA PHE A 39 14.42 2.42 19.59
C PHE A 39 14.37 3.92 19.93
N GLY A 40 13.32 4.38 20.61
CA GLY A 40 13.15 5.76 21.05
C GLY A 40 12.66 6.73 19.96
N LEU A 41 12.62 8.03 20.31
CA LEU A 41 11.99 9.08 19.50
C LEU A 41 12.63 9.28 18.11
N ARG A 42 13.92 8.98 17.97
CA ARG A 42 14.65 9.13 16.70
C ARG A 42 14.12 8.19 15.62
N ALA A 43 13.77 6.96 15.98
CA ALA A 43 13.23 5.99 15.05
C ALA A 43 11.88 6.45 14.47
N VAL A 44 11.02 7.04 15.30
CA VAL A 44 9.71 7.56 14.88
C VAL A 44 9.87 8.69 13.87
N LEU A 45 10.80 9.62 14.10
CA LEU A 45 11.07 10.71 13.16
C LEU A 45 11.58 10.21 11.80
N VAL A 46 12.46 9.20 11.79
CA VAL A 46 12.96 8.60 10.54
C VAL A 46 11.84 7.88 9.77
N VAL A 47 10.98 7.14 10.48
CA VAL A 47 9.82 6.47 9.86
C VAL A 47 8.87 7.50 9.25
N LEU A 48 8.52 8.55 9.99
CA LEU A 48 7.61 9.60 9.50
C LEU A 48 8.18 10.33 8.27
N THR A 49 9.43 10.79 8.34
CA THR A 49 10.07 11.49 7.21
C THR A 49 10.17 10.62 5.96
N SER A 50 10.45 9.33 6.12
CA SER A 50 10.52 8.37 5.01
C SER A 50 9.13 8.15 4.39
N VAL A 51 8.10 7.89 5.19
CA VAL A 51 6.73 7.70 4.70
C VAL A 51 6.21 8.96 4.02
N CYS A 52 6.41 10.13 4.63
CA CYS A 52 6.03 11.41 4.02
C CYS A 52 6.72 11.63 2.67
N SER A 53 8.02 11.34 2.58
CA SER A 53 8.78 11.49 1.34
C SER A 53 8.27 10.53 0.24
N CYS A 54 8.01 9.27 0.59
CA CYS A 54 7.45 8.29 -0.35
C CYS A 54 6.08 8.71 -0.88
N VAL A 55 5.17 9.15 -0.01
CA VAL A 55 3.82 9.59 -0.40
C VAL A 55 3.87 10.86 -1.25
N LEU A 56 4.71 11.83 -0.89
CA LEU A 56 4.93 13.04 -1.68
C LEU A 56 5.43 12.71 -3.08
N PHE A 57 6.41 11.81 -3.18
CA PHE A 57 7.00 11.44 -4.46
C PHE A 57 6.03 10.64 -5.32
N GLU A 58 5.23 9.75 -4.70
CA GLU A 58 4.18 9.03 -5.42
C GLU A 58 3.09 9.97 -5.94
N TYR A 59 2.68 10.96 -5.13
CA TYR A 59 1.76 12.01 -5.56
C TYR A 59 2.33 12.81 -6.73
N LEU A 60 3.60 13.22 -6.64
CA LEU A 60 4.26 13.99 -7.68
C LEU A 60 4.42 13.16 -8.97
N ALA A 61 4.82 11.90 -8.86
CA ALA A 61 4.95 10.99 -9.99
C ALA A 61 3.62 10.77 -10.70
N ARG A 62 2.53 10.56 -9.96
CA ARG A 62 1.18 10.46 -10.54
C ARG A 62 0.72 11.74 -11.21
N LYS A 63 0.99 12.90 -10.60
CA LYS A 63 0.69 14.22 -11.17
C LYS A 63 1.43 14.45 -12.48
N VAL A 64 2.70 14.06 -12.57
CA VAL A 64 3.49 14.14 -13.82
C VAL A 64 2.97 13.16 -14.87
N MET A 65 2.61 11.93 -14.48
CA MET A 65 2.10 10.91 -15.41
C MET A 65 0.64 11.12 -15.83
N LYS A 66 -0.06 12.16 -15.36
CA LYS A 66 -1.48 12.43 -15.63
C LYS A 66 -2.41 11.21 -15.35
N ARG A 67 -2.04 10.35 -14.41
CA ARG A 67 -2.86 9.20 -14.00
C ARG A 67 -3.71 9.56 -12.79
N GLU A 68 -4.88 8.94 -12.71
CA GLU A 68 -5.86 9.15 -11.64
C GLU A 68 -5.22 8.84 -10.28
N ASN A 69 -5.48 9.71 -9.31
CA ASN A 69 -4.78 9.71 -8.03
C ASN A 69 -5.29 8.55 -7.15
N THR A 70 -4.41 7.61 -6.78
CA THR A 70 -4.72 6.48 -5.89
C THR A 70 -4.14 6.64 -4.47
N VAL A 71 -3.53 7.81 -4.16
CA VAL A 71 -3.16 8.21 -2.80
C VAL A 71 -4.25 9.09 -2.23
#